data_AF-A0A9D9M8N3-F1
#
_entry.id   AF-A0A9D9M8N3-F1
#
_cell.length_a   1.000
_cell.length_b   1.000
_cell.length_c   1.000
_cell.angle_alpha   90.00
_cell.angle_beta   90.00
_cell.angle_gamma   90.00
#
_symmetry.space_group_name_H-M   'P 1'
#
loop_
_entity.id
_entity.type
_entity.pdbx_description
1 polymer ?
#
loop_
_entity_poly.entity_id
_entity_poly.type
_entity_poly.pdbx_seq_one_letter_code
_entity_poly.pdbx_strand_id
1 'polypeptide(L)'
;MNFCVVLVRPRDPNNIGACARAMANFGLTDLRVVDPFTPVWREAVSAVGAEDLMKNAAQLTTLDEALQDCTFSLAATALRNRGVVQEVITLPKLNERLETCAHQKVALVFGNEKTGLSNEDIERCDAILNIPTVAKQPSINLAQAVILTCYELSRRSDFTPLRSVPAANDQPTDAQREMFLSAVEQLCEKVDLRNDLSLQQRKDFLRHALSRHPVSTVQLFFLKTLVDRLNQRL
;
A
#
# COMPACT_ATOMS: atom_id res chain seq x y z
N MET A 1 -15.78 -1.39 1.31
CA MET A 1 -15.99 -0.28 0.36
C MET A 1 -15.57 -0.75 -1.01
N ASN A 2 -16.36 -0.49 -2.05
CA ASN A 2 -16.03 -0.90 -3.41
C ASN A 2 -15.43 0.27 -4.20
N PHE A 3 -14.45 -0.02 -5.05
CA PHE A 3 -13.84 0.96 -5.94
C PHE A 3 -14.08 0.60 -7.39
N CYS A 4 -14.40 1.59 -8.22
CA CYS A 4 -14.30 1.47 -9.66
C CYS A 4 -13.25 2.46 -10.20
N VAL A 5 -12.49 2.02 -11.18
CA VAL A 5 -11.54 2.88 -11.91
C VAL A 5 -12.18 3.26 -13.23
N VAL A 6 -12.32 4.57 -13.45
CA VAL A 6 -12.93 5.12 -14.66
C VAL A 6 -11.86 5.79 -15.50
N LEU A 7 -11.64 5.30 -16.71
CA LEU A 7 -10.72 5.90 -17.68
C LEU A 7 -11.53 6.68 -18.71
N VAL A 8 -11.41 8.00 -18.70
CA VAL A 8 -12.14 8.91 -19.57
C VAL A 8 -11.33 9.23 -20.81
N ARG A 9 -11.88 8.83 -21.96
CA ARG A 9 -11.31 9.03 -23.29
C ARG A 9 -9.85 8.58 -23.42
N PRO A 10 -9.44 7.40 -22.93
CA PRO A 10 -8.05 6.94 -23.07
C PRO A 10 -7.69 6.72 -24.54
N ARG A 11 -6.44 7.02 -24.91
CA ARG A 11 -5.96 6.91 -26.30
C ARG A 11 -5.13 5.66 -26.57
N ASP A 12 -4.24 5.31 -25.65
CA ASP A 12 -3.31 4.20 -25.87
C ASP A 12 -3.88 2.92 -25.25
N PRO A 13 -4.22 1.89 -26.06
CA PRO A 13 -4.55 0.56 -25.56
C PRO A 13 -3.59 0.06 -24.48
N ASN A 14 -2.30 0.35 -24.62
CA ASN A 14 -1.30 -0.12 -23.66
C ASN A 14 -1.36 0.60 -22.32
N ASN A 15 -1.83 1.85 -22.26
CA ASN A 15 -2.10 2.48 -20.98
C ASN A 15 -3.33 1.85 -20.32
N ILE A 16 -4.37 1.50 -21.09
CA ILE A 16 -5.56 0.83 -20.56
C ILE A 16 -5.19 -0.54 -19.99
N GLY A 17 -4.41 -1.34 -20.73
CA GLY A 17 -3.91 -2.64 -20.26
C GLY A 17 -2.99 -2.52 -19.04
N ALA A 18 -2.10 -1.52 -19.01
CA ALA A 18 -1.28 -1.25 -17.83
C ALA A 18 -2.10 -0.81 -16.61
N CYS A 19 -3.19 -0.05 -16.80
CA CYS A 19 -4.14 0.29 -15.73
C CYS A 19 -4.85 -0.97 -15.21
N ALA A 20 -5.34 -1.83 -16.10
CA ALA A 20 -5.95 -3.11 -15.72
C ALA A 20 -4.98 -3.98 -14.90
N ARG A 21 -3.73 -4.09 -15.35
CA ARG A 21 -2.69 -4.81 -14.60
C ARG A 21 -2.41 -4.19 -13.24
N ALA A 22 -2.35 -2.85 -13.16
CA ALA A 22 -2.20 -2.15 -11.89
C ALA A 22 -3.38 -2.45 -10.95
N MET A 23 -4.61 -2.41 -11.43
CA MET A 23 -5.81 -2.77 -10.65
C MET A 23 -5.75 -4.22 -10.14
N ALA A 24 -5.42 -5.16 -11.01
CA ALA A 24 -5.31 -6.59 -10.67
C ALA A 24 -4.26 -6.84 -9.57
N ASN A 25 -3.11 -6.15 -9.61
CA ASN A 25 -2.09 -6.25 -8.55
C ASN A 25 -2.61 -5.90 -7.15
N PHE A 26 -3.65 -5.06 -7.06
CA PHE A 26 -4.24 -4.60 -5.81
C PHE A 26 -5.68 -5.10 -5.61
N GLY A 27 -6.12 -6.08 -6.41
CA GLY A 27 -7.44 -6.72 -6.25
C GLY A 27 -8.64 -5.88 -6.67
N LEU A 28 -8.45 -4.79 -7.41
CA LEU A 28 -9.56 -4.02 -7.99
C LEU A 28 -10.03 -4.68 -9.28
N THR A 29 -11.35 -4.78 -9.48
CA THR A 29 -11.96 -5.55 -10.58
C THR A 29 -12.96 -4.77 -11.43
N ASP A 30 -13.44 -3.61 -10.97
CA ASP A 30 -14.42 -2.77 -11.69
C ASP A 30 -13.66 -1.69 -12.51
N LEU A 31 -13.33 -2.03 -13.76
CA LEU A 31 -12.76 -1.10 -14.74
C LEU A 31 -13.85 -0.61 -15.69
N ARG A 32 -13.93 0.71 -15.84
CA ARG A 32 -14.86 1.39 -16.75
C ARG A 32 -14.08 2.26 -17.72
N VAL A 33 -14.35 2.11 -19.01
CA VAL A 33 -13.67 2.81 -20.09
C VAL A 33 -14.71 3.64 -20.82
N VAL A 34 -14.65 4.96 -20.64
CA VAL A 34 -15.60 5.92 -21.20
C VAL A 34 -15.04 6.48 -22.49
N ASP A 35 -15.78 6.32 -23.59
CA ASP A 35 -15.46 6.92 -24.90
C ASP A 35 -13.99 6.72 -25.36
N PRO A 36 -13.45 5.47 -25.38
CA PRO A 36 -12.06 5.24 -25.75
C PRO A 36 -11.81 5.55 -27.23
N PHE A 37 -10.65 6.12 -27.56
CA PHE A 37 -10.24 6.29 -28.96
C PHE A 37 -9.93 4.94 -29.60
N THR A 38 -10.10 4.86 -30.93
CA THR A 38 -9.57 3.76 -31.74
C THR A 38 -8.04 3.72 -31.64
N PRO A 39 -7.37 2.55 -31.61
CA PRO A 39 -7.84 1.22 -32.00
C PRO A 39 -8.43 0.37 -30.86
N VAL A 40 -8.73 -0.91 -31.14
CA VAL A 40 -9.26 -1.88 -30.15
C VAL A 40 -8.33 -1.98 -28.95
N TRP A 41 -8.86 -1.80 -27.75
CA TRP A 41 -8.08 -1.80 -26.51
C TRP A 41 -8.15 -3.11 -25.72
N ARG A 42 -9.15 -3.96 -25.95
CA ARG A 42 -9.36 -5.22 -25.20
C ARG A 42 -8.23 -6.24 -25.36
N GLU A 43 -7.43 -6.10 -26.41
CA GLU A 43 -6.33 -7.00 -26.74
C GLU A 43 -4.95 -6.40 -26.40
N ALA A 44 -4.90 -5.39 -25.52
CA ALA A 44 -3.65 -4.73 -25.15
C ALA A 44 -2.66 -5.69 -24.49
N VAL A 45 -1.47 -5.83 -25.07
CA VAL A 45 -0.41 -6.75 -24.63
C VAL A 45 0.12 -6.41 -23.23
N SER A 46 -0.03 -5.15 -22.79
CA SER A 46 0.37 -4.69 -21.46
C SER A 46 -0.50 -5.22 -20.31
N ALA A 47 -1.66 -5.82 -20.60
CA ALA A 47 -2.61 -6.34 -19.62
C ALA A 47 -2.25 -7.73 -19.04
N VAL A 48 -0.97 -8.11 -19.07
CA VAL A 48 -0.50 -9.43 -18.61
C VAL A 48 -1.00 -9.73 -17.18
N GLY A 49 -1.75 -10.81 -17.03
CA GLY A 49 -2.34 -11.25 -15.76
C GLY A 49 -3.60 -10.49 -15.35
N ALA A 50 -4.16 -9.66 -16.23
CA ALA A 50 -5.39 -8.91 -16.06
C ALA A 50 -6.35 -9.06 -17.25
N GLU A 51 -6.23 -10.16 -18.00
CA GLU A 51 -7.01 -10.44 -19.21
C GLU A 51 -8.52 -10.50 -18.91
N ASP A 52 -8.90 -11.12 -17.80
CA ASP A 52 -10.31 -11.22 -17.41
C ASP A 52 -10.89 -9.86 -17.00
N LEU A 53 -10.10 -9.02 -16.34
CA LEU A 53 -10.49 -7.66 -16.02
C LEU A 53 -10.71 -6.83 -17.30
N MET A 54 -9.81 -6.96 -18.28
CA MET A 54 -9.96 -6.30 -19.60
C MET A 54 -11.21 -6.77 -20.36
N LYS A 55 -11.52 -8.07 -20.33
CA LYS A 55 -12.72 -8.63 -20.98
C LYS A 55 -14.01 -8.14 -20.32
N ASN A 56 -14.01 -8.08 -18.98
CA ASN A 56 -15.18 -7.71 -18.19
C ASN A 56 -15.34 -6.18 -18.02
N ALA A 57 -14.34 -5.40 -18.42
CA ALA A 57 -14.38 -3.96 -18.30
C ALA A 57 -15.54 -3.35 -19.09
N ALA A 58 -16.32 -2.50 -18.41
CA ALA A 58 -17.46 -1.82 -19.01
C ALA A 58 -16.97 -0.77 -19.99
N GLN A 59 -17.48 -0.80 -21.23
CA GLN A 59 -17.30 0.30 -22.17
C GLN A 59 -18.58 1.15 -22.19
N LEU A 60 -18.42 2.43 -21.90
CA LEU A 60 -19.52 3.38 -21.70
C LEU A 60 -19.34 4.58 -22.61
N THR A 61 -20.41 5.32 -22.84
CA THR A 61 -20.38 6.49 -23.75
C THR A 61 -20.10 7.77 -22.97
N THR A 62 -20.64 7.88 -21.76
CA THR A 62 -20.56 9.11 -20.97
C THR A 62 -19.97 8.86 -19.57
N LEU A 63 -19.40 9.91 -18.98
CA LEU A 63 -18.96 9.84 -17.59
C LEU A 63 -20.15 9.64 -16.64
N ASP A 64 -21.32 10.21 -16.96
CA ASP A 64 -22.53 10.09 -16.15
C ASP A 64 -22.99 8.63 -16.02
N GLU A 65 -22.97 7.86 -17.12
CA GLU A 65 -23.20 6.41 -17.09
C GLU A 65 -22.19 5.71 -16.17
N ALA A 66 -20.93 6.12 -16.20
CA ALA A 66 -19.87 5.52 -15.40
C ALA A 66 -19.94 5.89 -13.92
N LEU A 67 -20.72 6.89 -13.53
CA LEU A 67 -20.86 7.34 -12.14
C LEU A 67 -22.21 6.98 -11.52
N GLN A 68 -23.16 6.43 -12.30
CA GLN A 68 -24.56 6.26 -11.91
C GLN A 68 -24.79 5.47 -10.60
N ASP A 69 -23.93 4.48 -10.31
CA ASP A 69 -24.00 3.62 -9.12
C ASP A 69 -22.98 4.00 -8.03
N CYS A 70 -22.30 5.15 -8.19
CA CYS A 70 -21.26 5.60 -7.29
C CYS A 70 -21.81 6.61 -6.26
N THR A 71 -21.39 6.45 -5.00
CA THR A 71 -21.77 7.35 -3.89
C THR A 71 -20.75 8.45 -3.64
N PHE A 72 -19.61 8.38 -4.30
CA PHE A 72 -18.54 9.37 -4.23
C PHE A 72 -17.60 9.21 -5.42
N SER A 73 -17.10 10.33 -5.95
CA SER A 73 -16.29 10.36 -7.18
C SER A 73 -15.12 11.34 -7.05
N LEU A 74 -13.97 10.89 -7.52
CA LEU A 74 -12.70 11.60 -7.38
C LEU A 74 -12.06 11.81 -8.76
N ALA A 75 -11.96 13.07 -9.19
CA ALA A 75 -11.28 13.44 -10.42
C ALA A 75 -9.76 13.55 -10.20
N ALA A 76 -8.97 12.68 -10.82
CA ALA A 76 -7.52 12.72 -10.75
C ALA A 76 -6.94 13.83 -11.65
N THR A 77 -6.29 14.84 -11.06
CA THR A 77 -5.71 15.96 -11.83
C THR A 77 -4.45 16.57 -11.20
N ALA A 78 -3.59 17.11 -12.06
CA ALA A 78 -2.35 17.79 -11.69
C ALA A 78 -2.54 19.24 -11.20
N LEU A 79 -3.79 19.72 -11.06
CA LEU A 79 -4.15 21.03 -10.50
C LEU A 79 -3.46 22.26 -11.12
N ARG A 80 -3.08 22.20 -12.41
CA ARG A 80 -2.46 23.36 -13.10
C ARG A 80 -3.49 24.47 -13.36
N ASN A 81 -3.38 25.60 -12.65
CA ASN A 81 -4.11 26.85 -12.95
C ASN A 81 -5.60 26.67 -13.22
N ARG A 82 -6.26 25.77 -12.48
CA ARG A 82 -7.71 25.54 -12.58
C ARG A 82 -8.36 26.19 -11.36
N GLY A 83 -9.36 27.04 -11.59
CA GLY A 83 -10.23 27.58 -10.53
C GLY A 83 -11.22 26.50 -10.13
N VAL A 84 -10.77 25.54 -9.32
CA VAL A 84 -11.60 24.43 -8.85
C VAL A 84 -12.21 24.76 -7.50
N VAL A 85 -13.51 24.46 -7.38
CA VAL A 85 -14.32 24.75 -6.18
C VAL A 85 -14.42 23.51 -5.28
N GLN A 86 -14.20 22.33 -5.85
CA GLN A 86 -14.25 21.05 -5.18
C GLN A 86 -13.14 20.90 -4.12
N GLU A 87 -13.41 20.04 -3.13
CA GLU A 87 -12.43 19.60 -2.15
C GLU A 87 -11.22 18.97 -2.86
N VAL A 88 -10.00 19.41 -2.50
CA VAL A 88 -8.75 18.81 -2.98
C VAL A 88 -8.22 17.82 -1.96
N ILE A 89 -8.21 16.55 -2.35
CA ILE A 89 -7.70 15.45 -1.55
C ILE A 89 -6.36 15.01 -2.17
N THR A 90 -5.27 15.28 -1.47
CA THR A 90 -3.96 14.77 -1.87
C THR A 90 -3.91 13.25 -1.67
N LEU A 91 -3.25 12.52 -2.57
CA LEU A 91 -3.16 11.06 -2.52
C LEU A 91 -2.79 10.52 -1.13
N PRO A 92 -1.79 11.05 -0.39
CA PRO A 92 -1.46 10.55 0.96
C PRO A 92 -2.58 10.70 2.01
N LYS A 93 -3.57 11.57 1.76
CA LYS A 93 -4.74 11.81 2.62
C LYS A 93 -6.00 11.09 2.13
N LEU A 94 -5.90 10.35 1.02
CA LEU A 94 -7.05 9.69 0.40
C LEU A 94 -7.74 8.75 1.38
N ASN A 95 -6.97 7.86 2.02
CA ASN A 95 -7.53 6.87 2.95
C ASN A 95 -8.18 7.51 4.18
N GLU A 96 -7.51 8.49 4.79
CA GLU A 96 -8.06 9.27 5.90
C GLU A 96 -9.40 9.89 5.52
N ARG A 97 -9.48 10.52 4.34
CA ARG A 97 -10.72 11.15 3.88
C ARG A 97 -11.81 10.13 3.60
N LEU A 98 -11.47 8.98 3.02
CA LEU A 98 -12.43 7.91 2.75
C LEU A 98 -12.98 7.25 4.03
N GLU A 99 -12.27 7.36 5.16
CA GLU A 99 -12.73 6.86 6.46
C GLU A 99 -13.71 7.81 7.15
N THR A 100 -13.71 9.10 6.80
CA THR A 100 -14.61 10.10 7.42
C THR A 100 -16.10 9.88 7.11
N CYS A 101 -16.41 9.19 6.02
CA CYS A 101 -17.78 8.93 5.57
C CYS A 101 -17.91 7.49 5.06
N ALA A 102 -19.04 6.85 5.35
CA ALA A 102 -19.34 5.53 4.82
C ALA A 102 -19.75 5.63 3.34
N HIS A 103 -18.81 5.36 2.43
CA HIS A 103 -19.09 5.26 1.00
C HIS A 103 -19.34 3.80 0.60
N GLN A 104 -20.42 3.56 -0.16
CA GLN A 104 -20.72 2.22 -0.67
C GLN A 104 -19.84 1.89 -1.88
N LYS A 105 -19.74 2.84 -2.81
CA LYS A 105 -18.96 2.73 -4.04
C LYS A 105 -18.29 4.05 -4.39
N VAL A 106 -16.99 4.00 -4.66
CA VAL A 106 -16.14 5.16 -4.95
C VAL A 106 -15.59 5.05 -6.36
N ALA A 107 -15.80 6.08 -7.17
CA ALA A 107 -15.21 6.21 -8.50
C ALA A 107 -13.88 6.96 -8.45
N LEU A 108 -12.84 6.36 -9.02
CA LEU A 108 -11.53 6.97 -9.23
C LEU A 108 -11.42 7.31 -10.72
N VAL A 109 -11.60 8.57 -11.06
CA VAL A 109 -11.76 9.04 -12.45
C VAL A 109 -10.44 9.60 -12.97
N PHE A 110 -9.92 9.02 -14.05
CA PHE A 110 -8.66 9.40 -14.67
C PHE A 110 -8.90 9.81 -16.12
N GLY A 111 -8.21 10.87 -16.55
CA GLY A 111 -8.40 11.44 -17.88
C GLY A 111 -7.42 10.97 -18.93
N ASN A 112 -7.64 11.48 -20.14
CA ASN A 112 -6.80 11.27 -21.32
C ASN A 112 -5.32 11.62 -21.08
N GLU A 113 -4.39 10.88 -21.68
CA GLU A 113 -2.94 11.04 -21.46
C GLU A 113 -2.37 12.36 -21.99
N LYS A 114 -3.03 12.97 -22.97
CA LYS A 114 -2.63 14.23 -23.60
C LYS A 114 -3.25 15.44 -22.92
N THR A 115 -4.54 15.37 -22.61
CA THR A 115 -5.32 16.54 -22.15
C THR A 115 -5.77 16.45 -20.69
N GLY A 116 -5.65 15.28 -20.07
CA GLY A 116 -6.29 14.97 -18.80
C GLY A 116 -7.81 14.99 -18.91
N LEU A 117 -8.45 15.19 -17.75
CA LEU A 117 -9.89 15.44 -17.63
C LEU A 117 -10.22 16.87 -18.11
N SER A 118 -11.37 17.02 -18.78
CA SER A 118 -11.95 18.31 -19.09
C SER A 118 -12.43 19.01 -17.80
N ASN A 119 -12.77 20.29 -17.87
CA ASN A 119 -13.37 20.96 -16.71
C ASN A 119 -14.75 20.38 -16.40
N GLU A 120 -15.53 20.03 -17.43
CA GLU A 120 -16.84 19.39 -17.29
C GLU A 120 -16.74 18.03 -16.58
N ASP A 121 -15.74 17.20 -16.91
CA ASP A 121 -15.54 15.93 -16.21
C ASP A 121 -15.22 16.14 -14.72
N ILE A 122 -14.43 17.18 -14.40
CA ILE A 122 -14.05 17.52 -13.02
C ILE A 122 -15.25 18.06 -12.25
N GLU A 123 -16.03 18.95 -12.88
CA GLU A 123 -17.27 19.51 -12.33
C GLU A 123 -18.31 18.45 -12.02
N ARG A 124 -18.28 17.32 -12.73
CA ARG A 124 -19.15 16.17 -12.44
C ARG A 124 -18.70 15.35 -11.23
N CYS A 125 -17.43 15.43 -10.82
CA CYS A 125 -16.92 14.69 -9.67
C CYS A 125 -17.08 15.46 -8.36
N ASP A 126 -17.26 14.74 -7.26
CA ASP A 126 -17.46 15.31 -5.92
C ASP A 126 -16.21 16.00 -5.38
N ALA A 127 -15.04 15.41 -5.66
CA ALA A 127 -13.77 15.89 -5.16
C ALA A 127 -12.63 15.66 -6.16
N ILE A 128 -11.50 16.28 -5.88
CA ILE A 128 -10.28 16.14 -6.68
C ILE A 128 -9.31 15.22 -5.96
N LEU A 129 -8.80 14.23 -6.69
CA LEU A 129 -7.62 13.48 -6.28
C LEU A 129 -6.37 14.13 -6.88
N ASN A 130 -5.48 14.61 -6.02
CA ASN A 130 -4.21 15.17 -6.45
C ASN A 130 -3.05 14.25 -6.05
N ILE A 131 -2.28 13.79 -7.02
CA ILE A 131 -1.00 13.12 -6.76
C ILE A 131 0.07 14.22 -6.66
N PRO A 132 0.72 14.40 -5.49
CA PRO A 132 1.73 15.44 -5.33
C PRO A 132 2.90 15.20 -6.29
N THR A 133 3.17 16.19 -7.13
CA THR A 133 4.24 16.17 -8.14
C THR A 133 5.01 17.49 -8.11
N VAL A 134 6.23 17.49 -8.65
CA VAL A 134 7.03 18.72 -8.74
C VAL A 134 6.48 19.65 -9.82
N ALA A 135 6.52 20.97 -9.57
CA ALA A 135 5.96 21.98 -10.49
C ALA A 135 6.51 21.88 -11.92
N LYS A 136 7.78 21.49 -12.09
CA LYS A 136 8.44 21.33 -13.40
C LYS A 136 7.84 20.18 -14.22
N GLN A 137 7.37 19.11 -13.58
CA GLN A 137 6.78 17.94 -14.23
C GLN A 137 5.57 17.42 -13.43
N PRO A 138 4.43 18.10 -13.52
CA PRO A 138 3.29 17.82 -12.66
C PRO A 138 2.34 16.78 -13.24
N SER A 139 2.46 16.47 -14.54
CA SER A 139 1.69 15.41 -15.19
C SER A 139 2.42 14.09 -15.07
N ILE A 140 1.69 13.06 -14.65
CA ILE A 140 2.16 11.69 -14.54
C ILE A 140 1.46 10.82 -15.59
N ASN A 141 2.09 9.74 -16.04
CA ASN A 141 1.46 8.80 -16.98
C ASN A 141 0.18 8.19 -16.37
N LEU A 142 -0.81 7.89 -17.20
CA LEU A 142 -2.12 7.37 -16.78
C LEU A 142 -2.00 6.10 -15.91
N ALA A 143 -1.29 5.08 -16.38
CA ALA A 143 -1.11 3.84 -15.62
C ALA A 143 -0.30 4.05 -14.34
N GLN A 144 0.62 5.02 -14.34
CA GLN A 144 1.35 5.42 -13.13
C GLN A 144 0.45 6.14 -12.11
N ALA A 145 -0.49 6.98 -12.56
CA ALA A 145 -1.49 7.57 -11.67
C ALA A 145 -2.38 6.50 -11.03
N VAL A 146 -2.84 5.55 -11.85
CA VAL A 146 -3.68 4.43 -11.39
C VAL A 146 -2.92 3.57 -10.39
N ILE A 147 -1.69 3.14 -10.69
CA ILE A 147 -0.93 2.26 -9.77
C ILE A 147 -0.58 2.93 -8.45
N LEU A 148 -0.26 4.23 -8.44
CA LEU A 148 -0.04 4.98 -7.21
C LEU A 148 -1.31 5.07 -6.37
N THR A 149 -2.46 5.28 -7.03
CA THR A 149 -3.76 5.32 -6.35
C THR A 149 -4.12 3.96 -5.76
N CYS A 150 -3.98 2.88 -6.53
CA CYS A 150 -4.20 1.52 -6.05
C CYS A 150 -3.24 1.14 -4.90
N TYR A 151 -1.96 1.55 -5.00
CA TYR A 151 -1.00 1.35 -3.92
C TYR A 151 -1.42 2.06 -2.63
N GLU A 152 -1.85 3.31 -2.71
CA GLU A 152 -2.32 4.02 -1.53
C GLU A 152 -3.55 3.32 -0.92
N LEU A 153 -4.51 2.89 -1.73
CA LEU A 153 -5.68 2.12 -1.24
C LEU A 153 -5.29 0.81 -0.57
N SER A 154 -4.15 0.20 -0.94
CA SER A 154 -3.65 -1.02 -0.31
C SER A 154 -3.14 -0.80 1.13
N ARG A 155 -3.01 0.45 1.57
CA ARG A 155 -2.61 0.81 2.94
C ARG A 155 -3.79 0.89 3.90
N ARG A 156 -5.02 0.71 3.42
CA ARG A 156 -6.22 0.66 4.25
C ARG A 156 -6.23 -0.61 5.10
N SER A 157 -6.85 -0.54 6.28
CA SER A 157 -6.89 -1.67 7.22
C SER A 157 -7.69 -2.88 6.71
N ASP A 158 -8.57 -2.69 5.73
CA ASP A 158 -9.37 -3.74 5.09
C ASP A 158 -8.67 -4.39 3.88
N PHE A 159 -7.47 -3.95 3.51
CA PHE A 159 -6.68 -4.57 2.45
C PHE A 159 -6.00 -5.86 2.92
N THR A 160 -6.10 -6.93 2.12
CA THR A 160 -5.49 -8.22 2.43
C THR A 160 -4.32 -8.50 1.46
N PRO A 161 -3.05 -8.41 1.90
CA PRO A 161 -1.90 -8.69 1.04
C PRO A 161 -1.71 -10.20 0.81
N LEU A 162 -1.17 -10.58 -0.37
CA LEU A 162 -0.84 -11.97 -0.73
C LEU A 162 0.11 -12.66 0.26
N ARG A 163 1.03 -11.89 0.86
CA ARG A 163 1.85 -12.34 1.98
C ARG A 163 1.51 -11.44 3.16
N SER A 164 0.83 -11.99 4.16
CA SER A 164 0.97 -11.46 5.50
C SER A 164 2.42 -11.72 5.90
N VAL A 165 3.21 -10.66 6.09
CA VAL A 165 4.32 -10.79 7.03
C VAL A 165 3.62 -11.16 8.34
N PRO A 166 3.91 -12.34 8.95
CA PRO A 166 3.28 -12.69 10.22
C PRO A 166 3.43 -11.48 11.14
N ALA A 167 2.30 -11.02 11.69
CA ALA A 167 2.28 -9.84 12.54
C ALA A 167 3.40 -9.99 13.57
N ALA A 168 4.21 -8.94 13.71
CA ALA A 168 5.42 -8.89 14.51
C ALA A 168 5.15 -8.94 16.03
N ASN A 169 4.33 -9.89 16.48
CA ASN A 169 4.17 -10.27 17.87
C ASN A 169 5.06 -11.47 18.25
N ASP A 170 6.12 -11.73 17.46
CA ASP A 170 7.20 -12.62 17.85
C ASP A 170 8.22 -11.91 18.76
N GLN A 171 7.75 -11.02 19.65
CA GLN A 171 8.62 -10.44 20.67
C GLN A 171 8.63 -11.35 21.90
N PRO A 172 9.82 -11.74 22.40
CA PRO A 172 9.91 -12.51 23.62
C PRO A 172 9.40 -11.67 24.79
N THR A 173 8.60 -12.30 25.63
CA THR A 173 8.15 -11.75 26.92
C THR A 173 9.34 -11.45 27.82
N ASP A 174 9.17 -10.55 28.79
CA ASP A 174 10.22 -10.26 29.76
C ASP A 174 10.63 -11.51 30.54
N ALA A 175 9.70 -12.41 30.84
CA ALA A 175 10.01 -13.71 31.45
C ALA A 175 10.97 -14.55 30.58
N GLN A 176 10.75 -14.59 29.25
CA GLN A 176 11.65 -15.29 28.33
C GLN A 176 13.03 -14.64 28.24
N ARG A 177 13.09 -13.30 28.28
CA ARG A 177 14.35 -12.55 28.33
C ARG A 177 15.12 -12.87 29.61
N GLU A 178 14.46 -12.83 30.77
CA GLU A 178 15.08 -13.14 32.06
C GLU A 178 15.58 -14.60 32.13
N MET A 179 14.83 -15.56 31.57
CA MET A 179 15.29 -16.95 31.47
C MET A 179 16.56 -17.11 30.63
N PHE A 180 16.70 -16.34 29.54
CA PHE A 180 17.92 -16.32 28.73
C PHE A 180 19.08 -15.66 29.49
N LEU A 181 18.86 -14.51 30.12
CA LEU A 181 19.87 -13.79 30.91
C LEU A 181 20.42 -14.67 32.04
N SER A 182 19.55 -15.35 32.77
CA SER A 182 19.96 -16.29 33.82
C SER A 182 20.81 -17.46 33.30
N ALA A 183 20.49 -18.00 32.11
CA ALA A 183 21.30 -19.05 31.50
C ALA A 183 22.71 -18.53 31.11
N VAL A 184 22.80 -17.30 30.60
CA VAL A 184 24.08 -16.66 30.26
C VAL A 184 24.93 -16.41 31.50
N GLU A 185 24.32 -16.03 32.62
CA GLU A 185 25.03 -15.86 33.90
C GLU A 185 25.64 -17.15 34.40
N GLN A 186 24.86 -18.25 34.42
CA GLN A 186 25.36 -19.56 34.81
C GLN A 186 26.58 -19.96 33.97
N LEU A 187 26.54 -19.64 32.67
CA LEU A 187 27.67 -19.90 31.78
C LEU A 187 28.88 -19.03 32.12
N CYS A 188 28.67 -17.74 32.38
CA CYS A 188 29.73 -16.82 32.78
C CYS A 188 30.42 -17.25 34.08
N GLU A 189 29.65 -17.77 35.05
CA GLU A 189 30.18 -18.31 36.30
C GLU A 189 31.02 -19.57 36.06
N LYS A 190 30.51 -20.51 35.25
CA LYS A 190 31.23 -21.76 34.93
C LYS A 190 32.56 -21.55 34.22
N VAL A 191 32.65 -20.56 33.33
CA VAL A 191 33.87 -20.29 32.56
C VAL A 191 34.85 -19.35 33.27
N ASP A 192 34.59 -18.97 34.53
CA ASP A 192 35.33 -17.92 35.26
C ASP A 192 35.53 -16.68 34.37
N LEU A 193 34.45 -16.14 33.79
CA LEU A 193 34.53 -14.97 32.92
C LEU A 193 34.98 -13.75 33.74
N ARG A 194 36.29 -13.49 33.77
CA ARG A 194 36.88 -12.33 34.44
C ARG A 194 36.59 -11.06 33.67
N ASN A 195 35.94 -10.13 34.34
CA ASN A 195 35.76 -8.75 33.88
C ASN A 195 35.58 -7.84 35.10
N ASP A 196 35.72 -6.54 34.89
CA ASP A 196 35.57 -5.52 35.93
C ASP A 196 34.10 -5.19 36.25
N LEU A 197 33.14 -5.91 35.66
CA LEU A 197 31.72 -5.65 35.83
C LEU A 197 31.13 -6.51 36.95
N SER A 198 30.38 -5.87 37.85
CA SER A 198 29.55 -6.60 38.80
C SER A 198 28.51 -7.46 38.08
N LEU A 199 27.98 -8.48 38.78
CA LEU A 199 26.92 -9.35 38.24
C LEU A 199 25.69 -8.54 37.79
N GLN A 200 25.32 -7.50 38.55
CA GLN A 200 24.19 -6.64 38.21
C GLN A 200 24.47 -5.80 36.95
N GLN A 201 25.68 -5.26 36.79
CA GLN A 201 26.04 -4.49 35.59
C GLN A 201 26.06 -5.35 34.32
N ARG A 202 26.45 -6.63 34.43
CA ARG A 202 26.37 -7.58 33.30
C ARG A 202 24.93 -7.86 32.87
N LYS A 203 24.04 -8.09 33.83
CA LYS A 203 22.58 -8.23 33.61
C LYS A 203 22.01 -7.04 32.87
N ASP A 204 22.28 -5.85 33.38
CA ASP A 204 21.71 -4.62 32.86
C ASP A 204 22.24 -4.32 31.45
N PHE A 205 23.53 -4.58 31.20
CA PHE A 205 24.11 -4.46 29.86
C PHE A 205 23.42 -5.38 28.84
N LEU A 206 23.26 -6.66 29.16
CA LEU A 206 22.61 -7.63 28.28
C LEU A 206 21.11 -7.30 28.08
N ARG A 207 20.42 -6.87 29.14
CA ARG A 207 19.01 -6.42 29.06
C ARG A 207 18.86 -5.21 28.13
N HIS A 208 19.75 -4.23 28.25
CA HIS A 208 19.76 -3.06 27.36
C HIS A 208 20.13 -3.43 25.92
N ALA A 209 21.06 -4.37 25.71
CA ALA A 209 21.42 -4.86 24.39
C ALA A 209 20.22 -5.52 23.68
N LEU A 210 19.49 -6.41 24.37
CA LEU A 210 18.28 -7.05 23.86
C LEU A 210 17.13 -6.06 23.60
N SER A 211 17.10 -4.94 24.34
CA SER A 211 16.08 -3.89 24.15
C SER A 211 16.37 -2.99 22.94
N ARG A 212 17.66 -2.73 22.64
CA ARG A 212 18.08 -1.91 21.49
C ARG A 212 18.03 -2.67 20.17
N HIS A 213 18.25 -3.99 20.22
CA HIS A 213 18.17 -4.88 19.07
C HIS A 213 17.13 -5.96 19.35
N PRO A 214 15.85 -5.72 19.00
CA PRO A 214 14.77 -6.66 19.29
C PRO A 214 15.07 -8.01 18.64
N VAL A 215 15.26 -9.02 19.50
CA VAL A 215 15.43 -10.42 19.10
C VAL A 215 14.05 -11.07 19.09
N SER A 216 13.76 -11.89 18.09
CA SER A 216 12.49 -12.62 18.02
C SER A 216 12.41 -13.75 19.06
N THR A 217 11.23 -14.25 19.43
CA THR A 217 11.13 -15.37 20.40
C THR A 217 11.88 -16.60 19.92
N VAL A 218 11.82 -16.89 18.62
CA VAL A 218 12.56 -17.99 17.98
C VAL A 218 14.07 -17.78 18.10
N GLN A 219 14.55 -16.58 17.81
CA GLN A 219 15.96 -16.24 17.93
C GLN A 219 16.44 -16.32 19.38
N LEU A 220 15.65 -15.83 20.35
CA LEU A 220 16.00 -15.89 21.77
C LEU A 220 16.01 -17.34 22.28
N PHE A 221 15.06 -18.17 21.85
CA PHE A 221 15.03 -19.60 22.16
C PHE A 221 16.26 -20.34 21.62
N PHE A 222 16.68 -20.04 20.39
CA PHE A 222 17.89 -20.59 19.81
C PHE A 222 19.14 -20.20 20.62
N LEU A 223 19.29 -18.92 20.95
CA LEU A 223 20.41 -18.43 21.76
C LEU A 223 20.43 -19.06 23.15
N LYS A 224 19.27 -19.18 23.81
CA LYS A 224 19.16 -19.86 25.09
C LYS A 224 19.55 -21.33 24.99
N THR A 225 19.05 -22.04 23.98
CA THR A 225 19.39 -23.45 23.76
C THR A 225 20.89 -23.65 23.54
N LEU A 226 21.55 -22.75 22.81
CA LEU A 226 22.99 -22.75 22.63
C LEU A 226 23.72 -22.61 23.98
N VAL A 227 23.32 -21.63 24.79
CA VAL A 227 23.89 -21.36 26.11
C VAL A 227 23.67 -22.55 27.07
N ASP A 228 22.46 -23.10 27.12
CA ASP A 228 22.14 -24.28 27.93
C ASP A 228 23.01 -25.48 27.57
N ARG A 229 23.26 -25.72 26.27
CA ARG A 229 24.15 -26.80 25.81
C ARG A 229 25.60 -26.56 26.21
N LEU A 230 26.08 -25.32 26.17
CA LEU A 230 27.42 -24.97 26.65
C LEU A 230 27.52 -25.20 28.16
N ASN A 231 26.51 -24.78 28.91
CA ASN A 231 26.39 -25.03 30.35
C ASN A 231 26.41 -26.52 30.70
N GLN A 232 25.92 -27.41 29.85
CA GLN A 232 25.97 -28.86 30.12
C GLN A 232 27.34 -29.50 29.83
N ARG A 233 28.17 -28.88 28.99
CA ARG A 233 29.46 -29.42 28.55
C ARG A 233 30.66 -28.95 29.38
N LEU A 234 30.50 -27.83 30.07
CA LEU A 234 31.50 -27.20 30.94
C LEU A 234 31.19 -27.51 32.40
#